data_AF-A0ABC8VBD8-F1
#
_entry.id   AF-A0ABC8VBD8-F1
#
_cell.length_a   1.000
_cell.length_b   1.000
_cell.length_c   1.000
_cell.angle_alpha   90.00
_cell.angle_beta   90.00
_cell.angle_gamma   90.00
#
_symmetry.space_group_name_H-M   'P 1'
#
loop_
_entity.id
_entity.type
_entity.pdbx_description
1 polymer ?
#
loop_
_entity_poly.entity_id
_entity_poly.type
_entity_poly.pdbx_seq_one_letter_code
_entity_poly.pdbx_strand_id
1 'polypeptide(L)'
;MTAAAELAASIEANVERCPEVKDEEFSGMSEAERAAEAEKQRQEVLERAREMEQRAREERLPSVAQQMARKALWHRGRARILDFDPKQGGIYYNRCYYVDLATFDLDEESPLGPSRFSELHTKAKLYSLCESINIFSLKIVSSDVGFPIHVYGTLITRDCLDKKCVYLFRRDRDNCQFIGSEL
;
A
#
# COMPACT_ATOMS: atom_id res chain seq x y z
N MET A 1 -7.28 29.66 -0.10
CA MET A 1 -7.82 28.47 -0.77
C MET A 1 -6.80 27.96 -1.78
N THR A 2 -5.91 27.01 -1.52
CA THR A 2 -5.31 26.46 -0.29
C THR A 2 -4.29 25.45 -0.83
N ALA A 3 -3.03 25.53 -0.42
CA ALA A 3 -1.99 24.56 -0.78
C ALA A 3 -2.40 23.09 -0.50
N ALA A 4 -3.34 22.87 0.43
CA ALA A 4 -3.98 21.58 0.67
C ALA A 4 -4.89 21.09 -0.48
N ALA A 5 -5.59 21.99 -1.16
CA ALA A 5 -6.37 21.68 -2.36
C ALA A 5 -5.45 21.42 -3.56
N GLU A 6 -4.32 22.14 -3.65
CA GLU A 6 -3.29 21.88 -4.64
C GLU A 6 -2.55 20.56 -4.39
N LEU A 7 -2.32 20.17 -3.12
CA LEU A 7 -1.74 18.88 -2.76
C LEU A 7 -2.72 17.73 -3.03
N ALA A 8 -3.99 17.88 -2.65
CA ALA A 8 -5.04 16.89 -2.95
C ALA A 8 -5.26 16.76 -4.47
N ALA A 9 -5.32 17.89 -5.19
CA ALA A 9 -5.41 17.90 -6.65
C ALA A 9 -4.13 17.39 -7.32
N SER A 10 -2.95 17.57 -6.73
CA SER A 10 -1.68 17.01 -7.24
C SER A 10 -1.61 15.50 -7.03
N ILE A 11 -2.17 14.99 -5.94
CA ILE A 11 -2.34 13.55 -5.70
C ILE A 11 -3.38 12.98 -6.68
N GLU A 12 -4.53 13.63 -6.87
CA GLU A 12 -5.55 13.20 -7.84
C GLU A 12 -5.10 13.31 -9.31
N ALA A 13 -4.33 14.34 -9.67
CA ALA A 13 -3.88 14.59 -11.04
C ALA A 13 -2.66 13.76 -11.46
N ASN A 14 -1.85 13.27 -10.51
CA ASN A 14 -0.71 12.39 -10.80
C ASN A 14 -1.03 10.89 -10.63
N VAL A 15 -2.19 10.56 -10.07
CA VAL A 15 -2.74 9.21 -10.17
C VAL A 15 -3.29 9.09 -11.58
N GLU A 16 -2.50 8.55 -12.51
CA GLU A 16 -3.11 7.82 -13.62
C GLU A 16 -4.07 6.83 -12.97
N ARG A 17 -5.38 7.12 -13.09
CA ARG A 17 -6.43 6.28 -12.55
C ARG A 17 -6.12 4.89 -13.06
N CYS A 18 -5.76 4.00 -12.14
CA CYS A 18 -5.45 2.64 -12.53
C CYS A 18 -6.67 2.13 -13.28
N PRO A 19 -6.50 1.49 -14.45
CA PRO A 19 -7.63 0.83 -15.07
C PRO A 19 -8.26 -0.05 -13.98
N GLU A 20 -9.53 0.21 -13.68
CA GLU A 20 -10.29 -0.66 -12.81
C GLU A 20 -10.21 -2.04 -13.45
N VAL A 21 -9.47 -2.95 -12.83
CA VAL A 21 -9.42 -4.31 -13.30
C VAL A 21 -10.76 -4.89 -12.94
N LYS A 22 -11.60 -5.06 -13.96
CA LYS A 22 -12.98 -5.49 -13.78
C LYS A 22 -12.96 -6.91 -13.25
N ASP A 23 -13.78 -7.19 -12.25
CA ASP A 23 -13.98 -8.54 -11.72
C ASP A 23 -14.38 -9.56 -12.82
N GLU A 24 -14.94 -9.07 -13.92
CA GLU A 24 -15.26 -9.84 -15.13
C GLU A 24 -14.05 -10.50 -15.81
N GLU A 25 -12.84 -9.92 -15.72
CA GLU A 25 -11.62 -10.46 -16.37
C GLU A 25 -11.12 -11.76 -15.72
N PHE A 26 -11.46 -11.99 -14.45
CA PHE A 26 -11.03 -13.17 -13.69
C PHE A 26 -12.13 -14.25 -13.56
N SER A 27 -13.28 -14.02 -14.17
CA SER A 27 -14.41 -14.95 -14.13
C SER A 27 -14.08 -16.27 -14.84
N GLY A 28 -14.33 -17.40 -14.18
CA GLY A 28 -14.15 -18.75 -14.74
C GLY A 28 -12.72 -19.30 -14.71
N MET A 29 -11.72 -18.50 -14.29
CA MET A 29 -10.36 -18.98 -14.06
C MET A 29 -10.26 -19.81 -12.77
N SER A 30 -9.28 -20.69 -12.66
CA SER A 30 -8.82 -21.32 -11.42
C SER A 30 -7.93 -20.38 -10.59
N GLU A 31 -7.72 -20.66 -9.30
CA GLU A 31 -6.84 -19.84 -8.45
C GLU A 31 -5.41 -19.73 -9.02
N ALA A 32 -4.88 -20.80 -9.59
CA ALA A 32 -3.55 -20.83 -10.19
C ALA A 32 -3.46 -19.98 -11.46
N GLU A 33 -4.48 -20.04 -12.33
CA GLU A 33 -4.55 -19.21 -13.54
C GLU A 33 -4.64 -17.73 -13.19
N ARG A 34 -5.43 -17.37 -12.18
CA ARG A 34 -5.54 -15.97 -11.75
C ARG A 34 -4.23 -15.46 -11.14
N ALA A 35 -3.55 -16.27 -10.33
CA ALA A 35 -2.23 -15.92 -9.80
C ALA A 35 -1.19 -15.73 -10.90
N ALA A 36 -1.22 -16.57 -11.94
CA ALA A 36 -0.34 -16.44 -13.10
C ALA A 36 -0.62 -15.17 -13.92
N GLU A 37 -1.90 -14.83 -14.16
CA GLU A 37 -2.26 -13.60 -14.86
C GLU A 37 -1.87 -12.36 -14.04
N ALA A 38 -2.05 -12.38 -12.72
CA ALA A 38 -1.59 -11.31 -11.86
C ALA A 38 -0.07 -11.11 -11.90
N GLU A 39 0.69 -12.20 -11.89
CA GLU A 39 2.15 -12.14 -12.01
C GLU A 39 2.58 -11.60 -13.38
N LYS A 40 1.91 -12.03 -14.44
CA LYS A 40 2.10 -11.49 -15.79
C LYS A 40 1.82 -9.99 -15.83
N GLN A 41 0.73 -9.51 -15.23
CA GLN A 41 0.43 -8.07 -15.15
C GLN A 41 1.48 -7.30 -14.35
N ARG A 42 1.96 -7.84 -13.22
CA ARG A 42 3.09 -7.25 -12.48
C ARG A 42 4.33 -7.13 -13.37
N GLN A 43 4.66 -8.19 -14.10
CA GLN A 43 5.79 -8.19 -15.00
C GLN A 43 5.62 -7.17 -16.14
N GLU A 44 4.42 -7.07 -16.73
CA GLU A 44 4.13 -6.08 -17.76
C GLU A 44 4.30 -4.64 -17.25
N VAL A 45 3.86 -4.34 -16.03
CA VAL A 45 4.06 -3.02 -15.41
C VAL A 45 5.55 -2.74 -15.19
N LEU A 46 6.33 -3.75 -14.76
CA LEU A 46 7.78 -3.64 -14.59
C LEU A 46 8.52 -3.45 -15.92
N GLU A 47 8.15 -4.19 -16.97
CA GLU A 47 8.76 -4.03 -18.29
C GLU A 47 8.45 -2.65 -18.88
N ARG A 48 7.20 -2.19 -18.78
CA ARG A 48 6.83 -0.82 -19.19
C ARG A 48 7.64 0.24 -18.43
N ALA A 49 7.88 0.04 -17.13
CA ALA A 49 8.74 0.93 -16.35
C ALA A 49 10.18 0.92 -16.87
N ARG A 50 10.75 -0.26 -17.18
CA ARG A 50 12.11 -0.41 -17.72
C ARG A 50 12.26 0.23 -19.09
N GLU A 51 11.32 -0.02 -20.00
CA GLU A 51 11.30 0.60 -21.32
C GLU A 51 11.23 2.12 -21.22
N MET A 52 10.39 2.63 -20.31
CA MET A 52 10.26 4.06 -20.09
C MET A 52 11.52 4.68 -19.48
N GLU A 53 12.20 3.99 -18.56
CA GLU A 53 13.53 4.38 -18.06
C GLU A 53 14.58 4.43 -19.17
N GLN A 54 14.57 3.46 -20.10
CA GLN A 54 15.48 3.45 -21.25
C GLN A 54 15.20 4.63 -22.18
N ARG A 55 13.93 4.85 -22.56
CA ARG A 55 13.53 6.01 -23.37
C ARG A 55 13.89 7.34 -22.71
N ALA A 56 13.73 7.45 -21.39
CA ALA A 56 14.12 8.64 -20.64
C ALA A 56 15.62 8.94 -20.73
N ARG A 57 16.48 7.91 -20.82
CA ARG A 57 17.94 8.09 -20.95
C ARG A 57 18.37 8.53 -22.34
N GLU A 58 17.63 8.10 -23.35
CA GLU A 58 17.90 8.42 -24.76
C GLU A 58 17.28 9.77 -25.18
N GLU A 59 16.30 10.25 -24.42
CA GLU A 59 15.61 11.51 -24.68
C GLU A 59 16.56 12.70 -24.57
N ARG A 60 16.53 13.55 -25.60
CA ARG A 60 17.41 14.72 -25.73
C ARG A 60 16.88 15.94 -24.98
N LEU A 61 15.55 16.02 -24.81
CA LEU A 61 14.91 17.10 -24.08
C LEU A 61 14.90 16.81 -22.57
N PRO A 62 15.64 17.57 -21.74
CA PRO A 62 15.79 17.24 -20.32
C PRO A 62 14.47 17.22 -19.54
N SER A 63 13.52 18.10 -19.86
CA SER A 63 12.20 18.14 -19.22
C SER A 63 11.38 16.89 -19.50
N VAL A 64 11.43 16.39 -20.73
CA VAL A 64 10.70 15.18 -21.16
C VAL A 64 11.37 13.94 -20.54
N ALA A 65 12.70 13.86 -20.57
CA ALA A 65 13.47 12.80 -19.92
C ALA A 65 13.13 12.67 -18.43
N GLN A 66 13.09 13.81 -17.71
CA GLN A 66 12.72 13.84 -16.29
C GLN A 66 11.28 13.35 -16.06
N GLN A 67 10.33 13.76 -16.90
CA GLN A 67 8.93 13.32 -16.79
C GLN A 67 8.79 11.81 -17.03
N MET A 68 9.46 11.27 -18.04
CA MET A 68 9.48 9.83 -18.32
C MET A 68 10.12 9.04 -17.17
N ALA A 69 11.27 9.49 -16.66
CA ALA A 69 11.94 8.85 -15.53
C ALA A 69 11.05 8.83 -14.28
N ARG A 70 10.37 9.94 -13.97
CA ARG A 70 9.41 10.01 -12.85
C ARG A 70 8.25 9.04 -13.02
N LYS A 71 7.68 8.95 -14.22
CA LYS A 71 6.57 8.03 -14.51
C LYS A 71 7.02 6.56 -14.42
N ALA A 72 8.23 6.25 -14.86
CA ALA A 72 8.80 4.92 -14.70
C ALA A 72 9.00 4.53 -13.22
N LEU A 73 9.49 5.45 -12.40
CA LEU A 73 9.58 5.25 -10.94
C LEU A 73 8.21 4.97 -10.32
N TRP A 74 7.18 5.70 -10.75
CA TRP A 74 5.81 5.48 -10.29
C TRP A 74 5.30 4.07 -10.66
N HIS A 75 5.49 3.63 -11.91
CA HIS A 75 5.10 2.28 -12.33
C HIS A 75 5.86 1.19 -11.56
N ARG A 76 7.16 1.39 -11.30
CA ARG A 76 7.96 0.49 -10.46
C ARG A 76 7.43 0.46 -9.02
N GLY A 77 7.10 1.63 -8.46
CA GLY A 77 6.44 1.75 -7.16
C GLY A 77 5.12 0.98 -7.09
N ARG A 78 4.27 1.15 -8.10
CA ARG A 78 2.99 0.44 -8.23
C ARG A 78 3.15 -1.07 -8.32
N ALA A 79 4.08 -1.57 -9.11
CA ALA A 79 4.32 -3.01 -9.22
C ALA A 79 4.71 -3.67 -7.89
N ARG A 80 5.37 -2.93 -6.98
CA ARG A 80 5.76 -3.43 -5.65
C ARG A 80 4.58 -3.60 -4.68
N ILE A 81 3.49 -2.87 -4.90
CA ILE A 81 2.32 -2.88 -4.02
C ILE A 81 1.12 -3.60 -4.62
N LEU A 82 1.23 -3.99 -5.90
CA LEU A 82 0.19 -4.71 -6.61
C LEU A 82 0.22 -6.18 -6.19
N ASP A 83 -0.91 -6.69 -5.72
CA ASP A 83 -1.05 -8.08 -5.33
C ASP A 83 -2.39 -8.67 -5.80
N PHE A 84 -2.53 -9.98 -5.63
CA PHE A 84 -3.69 -10.70 -6.11
C PHE A 84 -4.25 -11.61 -5.02
N ASP A 85 -5.54 -11.44 -4.72
CA ASP A 85 -6.24 -12.26 -3.74
C ASP A 85 -7.18 -13.20 -4.50
N PRO A 86 -6.86 -14.51 -4.56
CA PRO A 86 -7.68 -15.50 -5.23
C PRO A 86 -9.12 -15.58 -4.71
N LYS A 87 -9.37 -15.14 -3.46
CA LYS A 87 -10.69 -15.15 -2.82
C LYS A 87 -11.49 -13.89 -3.10
N GLN A 88 -10.82 -12.74 -3.26
CA GLN A 88 -11.47 -11.49 -3.66
C GLN A 88 -11.68 -11.42 -5.17
N GLY A 89 -11.09 -12.35 -5.93
CA GLY A 89 -11.34 -12.49 -7.37
C GLY A 89 -10.66 -11.41 -8.20
N GLY A 90 -9.69 -10.67 -7.64
CA GLY A 90 -9.15 -9.50 -8.29
C GLY A 90 -7.83 -9.02 -7.73
N ILE A 91 -7.32 -7.99 -8.40
CA ILE A 91 -6.10 -7.29 -8.03
C ILE A 91 -6.41 -6.35 -6.88
N TYR A 92 -5.55 -6.36 -5.87
CA TYR A 92 -5.62 -5.44 -4.75
C TYR A 92 -4.26 -4.81 -4.49
N TYR A 93 -4.25 -3.75 -3.70
CA TYR A 93 -3.01 -3.15 -3.22
C TYR A 93 -2.71 -3.69 -1.83
N ASN A 94 -1.62 -4.44 -1.68
CA ASN A 94 -1.20 -4.98 -0.39
C ASN A 94 -0.60 -3.92 0.56
N ARG A 95 -0.41 -2.68 0.04
CA ARG A 95 0.17 -1.53 0.75
C ARG A 95 -0.55 -0.23 0.37
N CYS A 96 -0.15 0.87 1.00
CA CYS A 96 -0.69 2.20 0.73
C CYS A 96 -0.49 2.58 -0.75
N TYR A 97 -1.59 2.89 -1.45
CA TYR A 97 -1.58 3.25 -2.88
C TYR A 97 -1.95 4.72 -3.15
N TYR A 98 -2.44 5.46 -2.14
CA TYR A 98 -2.88 6.86 -2.24
C TYR A 98 -1.75 7.86 -1.90
N VAL A 99 -0.54 7.54 -2.36
CA VAL A 99 0.70 8.31 -2.18
C VAL A 99 1.44 8.42 -3.51
N ASP A 100 2.43 9.31 -3.60
CA ASP A 100 3.32 9.35 -4.76
C ASP A 100 4.28 8.15 -4.74
N LEU A 101 3.90 7.08 -5.43
CA LEU A 101 4.67 5.83 -5.50
C LEU A 101 6.05 5.99 -6.17
N ALA A 102 6.33 7.13 -6.82
CA ALA A 102 7.65 7.40 -7.37
C ALA A 102 8.67 7.80 -6.30
N THR A 103 8.22 8.41 -5.19
CA THR A 103 9.10 9.05 -4.20
C THR A 103 8.84 8.63 -2.76
N PHE A 104 7.61 8.19 -2.45
CA PHE A 104 7.21 7.84 -1.09
C PHE A 104 7.86 6.53 -0.62
N ASP A 105 8.45 6.57 0.57
CA ASP A 105 8.98 5.38 1.23
C ASP A 105 7.85 4.67 1.99
N LEU A 106 7.45 3.50 1.49
CA LEU A 106 6.36 2.71 2.06
C LEU A 106 6.73 2.02 3.38
N ASP A 107 8.02 1.97 3.70
CA ASP A 107 8.57 1.31 4.89
C ASP A 107 8.99 2.32 5.98
N GLU A 108 8.92 3.62 5.68
CA GLU A 108 9.24 4.66 6.65
C GLU A 108 8.37 4.54 7.91
N GLU A 109 9.02 4.44 9.07
CA GLU A 109 8.33 4.34 10.35
C GLU A 109 7.84 5.72 10.79
N SER A 110 6.61 5.77 11.29
CA SER A 110 6.11 6.98 11.92
C SER A 110 6.89 7.25 13.20
N PRO A 111 7.36 8.50 13.44
CA PRO A 111 7.90 8.88 14.74
C PRO A 111 6.79 8.94 15.82
N LEU A 112 5.53 8.92 15.41
CA LEU A 112 4.37 8.90 16.28
C LEU A 112 4.01 7.45 16.60
N GLY A 113 3.88 7.14 17.89
CA GLY A 113 3.34 5.85 18.31
C GLY A 113 1.86 5.69 17.95
N PRO A 114 1.29 4.50 18.15
CA PRO A 114 -0.16 4.27 18.02
C PRO A 114 -0.93 5.36 18.77
N SER A 115 -1.83 6.04 18.04
CA SER A 115 -2.42 7.32 18.44
C SER A 115 -2.96 7.27 19.87
N ARG A 116 -2.44 8.15 20.75
CA ARG A 116 -2.90 8.26 22.16
C ARG A 116 -3.80 9.46 22.42
N PHE A 117 -3.95 10.40 21.49
CA PHE A 117 -4.66 11.66 21.76
C PHE A 117 -5.38 12.19 20.53
N SER A 118 -6.71 12.13 20.57
CA SER A 118 -7.64 12.82 19.66
C SER A 118 -8.27 14.05 20.31
N GLU A 119 -7.54 14.74 21.19
CA GLU A 119 -7.91 16.08 21.65
C GLU A 119 -6.99 17.13 21.04
N LEU A 120 -7.21 17.44 19.77
CA LEU A 120 -6.64 18.64 19.17
C LEU A 120 -7.50 19.84 19.62
N HIS A 121 -7.16 20.43 20.77
CA HIS A 121 -7.69 21.73 21.20
C HIS A 121 -7.06 22.86 20.36
N THR A 122 -7.35 22.90 19.06
CA THR A 122 -6.86 23.97 18.18
C THR A 122 -8.02 24.65 17.49
N LYS A 123 -8.19 25.96 17.77
CA LYS A 123 -9.21 26.86 17.22
C LYS A 123 -8.99 27.20 15.74
N ALA A 124 -8.68 26.21 14.91
CA ALA A 124 -8.48 26.40 13.48
C ALA A 124 -9.54 25.62 12.70
N LYS A 125 -10.61 26.33 12.30
CA LYS A 125 -11.56 25.90 11.26
C LYS A 125 -10.76 25.62 9.98
N LEU A 126 -10.58 24.36 9.59
CA LEU A 126 -10.40 23.86 8.20
C LEU A 126 -9.82 22.43 8.11
N TYR A 127 -9.78 21.63 9.18
CA TYR A 127 -9.49 20.20 9.03
C TYR A 127 -10.80 19.46 8.74
N SER A 128 -10.87 18.76 7.60
CA SER A 128 -11.91 17.73 7.43
C SER A 128 -11.65 16.66 8.49
N LEU A 129 -12.68 16.28 9.25
CA LEU A 129 -12.62 15.09 10.07
C LEU A 129 -12.20 13.94 9.15
N CYS A 130 -11.06 13.34 9.45
CA CYS A 130 -10.60 12.16 8.76
C CYS A 130 -11.11 10.95 9.54
N GLU A 131 -11.71 9.99 8.84
CA GLU A 131 -12.11 8.73 9.44
C GLU A 131 -10.87 8.06 10.06
N SER A 132 -11.01 7.60 11.30
CA SER A 132 -9.95 6.91 12.02
C SER A 132 -10.36 5.46 12.24
N ILE A 133 -9.41 4.54 12.02
CA ILE A 133 -9.61 3.12 12.31
C ILE A 133 -9.01 2.85 13.69
N ASN A 134 -9.86 2.41 14.62
CA ASN A 134 -9.43 1.97 15.95
C ASN A 134 -9.36 0.44 15.99
N ILE A 135 -8.15 -0.11 16.12
CA ILE A 135 -7.94 -1.55 16.30
C ILE A 135 -7.75 -1.82 17.80
N PHE A 136 -8.78 -2.36 18.44
CA PHE A 136 -8.76 -2.67 19.87
C PHE A 136 -8.10 -4.02 20.17
N SER A 137 -8.35 -5.03 19.33
CA SER A 137 -7.79 -6.36 19.50
C SER A 137 -7.71 -7.10 18.17
N LEU A 138 -6.72 -7.99 18.08
CA LEU A 138 -6.68 -9.05 17.09
C LEU A 138 -6.81 -10.37 17.83
N LYS A 139 -7.76 -11.20 17.40
CA LYS A 139 -7.98 -12.54 17.96
C LYS A 139 -7.75 -13.58 16.87
N ILE A 140 -6.89 -14.56 17.15
CA ILE A 140 -6.77 -15.76 16.33
C ILE A 140 -7.95 -16.67 16.70
N VAL A 141 -8.84 -16.91 15.74
CA VAL A 141 -10.07 -17.68 15.96
C VAL A 141 -9.82 -19.18 15.83
N SER A 142 -8.96 -19.59 14.89
CA SER A 142 -8.60 -20.97 14.66
C SER A 142 -7.16 -21.08 14.13
N SER A 143 -6.57 -22.26 14.26
CA SER A 143 -5.26 -22.56 13.72
C SER A 143 -5.15 -24.03 13.34
N ASP A 144 -4.67 -24.31 12.13
CA ASP A 144 -4.55 -25.68 11.62
C ASP A 144 -3.39 -26.47 12.25
N VAL A 145 -2.49 -25.78 12.97
CA VAL A 145 -1.34 -26.40 13.64
C VAL A 145 -1.65 -26.83 15.08
N GLY A 146 -2.81 -26.46 15.62
CA GLY A 146 -3.18 -26.71 17.02
C GLY A 146 -2.36 -25.90 18.04
N PHE A 147 -2.84 -25.85 19.28
CA PHE A 147 -2.14 -25.15 20.37
C PHE A 147 -1.07 -26.03 21.02
N PRO A 148 0.04 -25.45 21.52
CA PRO A 148 0.35 -24.01 21.55
C PRO A 148 0.91 -23.48 20.22
N ILE A 149 0.63 -22.20 19.93
CA ILE A 149 1.15 -21.51 18.74
C ILE A 149 2.09 -20.37 19.12
N HIS A 150 3.14 -20.21 18.32
CA HIS A 150 4.10 -19.11 18.41
C HIS A 150 3.83 -18.14 17.25
N VAL A 151 3.29 -16.97 17.58
CA VAL A 151 2.87 -15.97 16.60
C VAL A 151 3.96 -14.93 16.44
N TYR A 152 4.43 -14.77 15.22
CA TYR A 152 5.36 -13.72 14.82
C TYR A 152 4.90 -13.07 13.52
N GLY A 153 5.42 -11.88 13.26
CA GLY A 153 5.05 -11.07 12.11
C GLY A 153 4.84 -9.61 12.48
N THR A 154 4.20 -8.90 11.57
CA THR A 154 4.09 -7.45 11.63
C THR A 154 2.66 -7.01 11.31
N LEU A 155 2.06 -6.23 12.20
CA LEU A 155 0.83 -5.48 11.95
C LEU A 155 1.17 -3.99 11.86
N ILE A 156 0.92 -3.41 10.70
CA ILE A 156 1.15 -2.00 10.42
C ILE A 156 -0.19 -1.32 10.16
N THR A 157 -0.41 -0.18 10.80
CA THR A 157 -1.49 0.76 10.47
C THR A 157 -0.91 2.04 9.89
N ARG A 158 -1.71 2.73 9.08
CA ARG A 158 -1.39 4.04 8.53
C ARG A 158 -2.62 4.93 8.70
N ASP A 159 -2.41 6.18 9.07
CA ASP A 159 -3.46 7.18 9.09
C ASP A 159 -3.26 8.20 7.96
N CYS A 160 -4.28 9.01 7.73
CA CYS A 160 -4.24 10.06 6.72
C CYS A 160 -3.37 11.26 7.11
N LEU A 161 -2.89 11.35 8.36
CA LEU A 161 -2.08 12.46 8.85
C LEU A 161 -0.60 12.26 8.54
N ASP A 162 -0.06 11.06 8.83
CA ASP A 162 1.37 10.76 8.65
C ASP A 162 1.62 9.76 7.51
N LYS A 163 0.64 8.93 7.08
CA LYS A 163 0.75 7.87 6.04
C LYS A 163 1.92 6.87 6.19
N LYS A 164 2.84 7.09 7.12
CA LYS A 164 3.96 6.24 7.52
C LYS A 164 3.51 5.06 8.36
N CYS A 165 4.39 4.09 8.50
CA CYS A 165 4.12 2.85 9.21
C CYS A 165 4.02 3.07 10.72
N VAL A 166 2.83 2.85 11.29
CA VAL A 166 2.62 2.74 12.73
C VAL A 166 2.53 1.26 13.08
N TYR A 167 3.52 0.74 13.81
CA TYR A 167 3.56 -0.67 14.20
C TYR A 167 2.69 -0.93 15.42
N LEU A 168 1.63 -1.72 15.22
CA LEU A 168 0.78 -2.21 16.31
C LEU A 168 1.29 -3.55 16.88
N PHE A 169 1.91 -4.36 16.02
CA PHE A 169 2.55 -5.62 16.38
C PHE A 169 3.82 -5.77 15.54
N ARG A 170 4.96 -6.08 16.17
CA ARG A 170 6.23 -6.33 15.49
C ARG A 170 7.02 -7.35 16.31
N ARG A 171 6.98 -8.60 15.90
CA ARG A 171 7.63 -9.74 16.58
C ARG A 171 8.34 -10.58 15.53
N ASP A 172 9.59 -10.93 15.77
CA ASP A 172 10.34 -11.87 14.94
C ASP A 172 10.18 -13.31 15.46
N ARG A 173 10.82 -14.27 14.78
CA ARG A 173 10.73 -15.69 15.12
C ARG A 173 11.39 -16.03 16.47
N ASP A 174 12.39 -15.26 16.90
CA ASP A 174 13.10 -15.48 18.17
C ASP A 174 12.37 -14.80 19.35
N ASN A 175 11.49 -13.85 19.05
CA ASN A 175 10.66 -13.10 20.00
C ASN A 175 9.17 -13.27 19.66
N CYS A 176 8.70 -14.50 19.47
CA CYS A 176 7.29 -14.78 19.20
C CYS A 176 6.36 -14.46 20.39
N GLN A 177 5.10 -14.16 20.11
CA GLN A 177 4.03 -14.21 21.11
C GLN A 177 3.54 -15.66 21.27
N PHE A 178 3.66 -16.19 22.48
CA PHE A 178 3.14 -17.52 22.83
C PHE A 178 1.64 -17.47 23.10
N ILE A 179 0.86 -18.35 22.47
CA ILE A 179 -0.55 -18.56 22.77
C ILE A 179 -0.74 -20.03 23.14
N GLY A 180 -1.14 -20.28 24.39
CA GLY A 180 -1.14 -21.62 24.98
C GLY A 180 -2.43 -22.41 24.78
N SER A 181 -3.56 -21.75 24.50
CA SER A 181 -4.86 -22.39 24.35
C SER A 181 -5.78 -21.57 23.44
N GLU A 182 -6.85 -22.21 22.99
CA GLU A 182 -8.03 -21.50 22.48
C GLU A 182 -8.55 -20.52 23.55
N LEU A 183 -9.04 -19.37 23.09
CA LEU A 183 -9.63 -18.30 23.88
C LEU A 183 -11.15 -18.42 23.93
#